data_AF-A0A5D4KB17-F1
#
_entry.id   AF-A0A5D4KB17-F1
#
_cell.length_a   1.000
_cell.length_b   1.000
_cell.length_c   1.000
_cell.angle_alpha   90.00
_cell.angle_beta   90.00
_cell.angle_gamma   90.00
#
_symmetry.space_group_name_H-M   'P 1'
#
loop_
_entity.id
_entity.type
_entity.pdbx_description
1 polymer ?
#
loop_
_entity_poly.entity_id
_entity_poly.type
_entity_poly.pdbx_seq_one_letter_code
_entity_poly.pdbx_strand_id
1 'polypeptide(L)'
;MKNKKALYFGWVFIMGCIMTGGLIGIYLIGKETGEYDYSLAYSVVGGTAGGFLLFLLYSKVMKKRRRNVPSFDERSLILMQRYLMIVLYALLIGSGAALITLYALGVQMIETGMLIVCLMGVYFVIGIGALITKRL
;
A
#
# COMPACT_ATOMS: atom_id res chain seq x y z
N MET A 1 3.59 -13.57 20.50
CA MET A 1 4.40 -12.82 19.51
C MET A 1 5.82 -12.61 20.05
N LYS A 2 6.77 -13.44 19.65
CA LYS A 2 8.10 -13.55 20.29
C LYS A 2 9.13 -12.49 19.86
N ASN A 3 8.87 -11.72 18.78
CA ASN A 3 9.80 -10.71 18.25
C ASN A 3 9.16 -9.32 18.10
N LYS A 4 9.03 -8.57 19.20
CA LYS A 4 8.57 -7.16 19.16
C LYS A 4 9.48 -6.28 18.27
N LYS A 5 10.78 -6.58 18.20
CA LYS A 5 11.77 -5.86 17.39
C LYS A 5 11.46 -5.89 15.89
N ALA A 6 11.08 -7.06 15.36
CA ALA A 6 10.72 -7.22 13.94
C ALA A 6 9.45 -6.44 13.58
N LEU A 7 8.50 -6.34 14.52
CA LEU A 7 7.26 -5.59 14.32
C LEU A 7 7.53 -4.08 14.26
N TYR A 8 8.37 -3.55 15.14
CA TYR A 8 8.79 -2.15 15.06
C TYR A 8 9.57 -1.85 13.78
N PHE A 9 10.46 -2.75 13.37
CA PHE A 9 11.22 -2.61 12.13
C PHE A 9 10.29 -2.57 10.90
N GLY A 10 9.29 -3.45 10.85
CA GLY A 10 8.27 -3.44 9.79
C GLY A 10 7.48 -2.14 9.73
N TRP A 11 7.10 -1.57 10.89
CA TRP A 11 6.42 -0.27 10.92
C TRP A 11 7.28 0.89 10.44
N VAL A 12 8.55 0.93 10.86
CA VAL A 12 9.51 1.94 10.39
C VAL A 12 9.72 1.81 8.88
N PHE A 13 9.84 0.59 8.37
CA PHE A 13 9.97 0.33 6.94
C PHE A 13 8.76 0.82 6.14
N ILE A 14 7.54 0.49 6.57
CA ILE A 14 6.31 0.95 5.90
C ILE A 14 6.22 2.48 5.91
N MET A 15 6.46 3.12 7.06
CA MET A 15 6.48 4.59 7.15
C MET A 15 7.52 5.22 6.23
N GLY A 16 8.72 4.61 6.17
CA GLY A 16 9.77 5.00 5.25
C GLY A 16 9.32 4.95 3.80
N CYS A 17 8.71 3.84 3.36
CA CYS A 17 8.19 3.69 2.00
C CYS A 17 7.11 4.73 1.64
N ILE A 18 6.20 5.04 2.57
CA ILE A 18 5.14 6.03 2.30
C ILE A 18 5.74 7.44 2.19
N MET A 19 6.67 7.78 3.10
CA MET A 19 7.35 9.08 3.05
C MET A 19 8.21 9.24 1.81
N THR A 20 9.02 8.25 1.45
CA THR A 20 9.86 8.31 0.24
C THR A 20 9.01 8.37 -1.02
N GLY A 21 7.96 7.55 -1.13
CA GLY A 21 7.04 7.60 -2.26
C GLY A 21 6.33 8.95 -2.41
N GLY A 22 5.82 9.51 -1.31
CA GLY A 22 5.14 10.80 -1.32
C GLY A 22 6.09 11.96 -1.65
N LEU A 23 7.30 11.97 -1.10
CA LEU A 23 8.30 13.00 -1.39
C LEU A 23 8.83 12.92 -2.83
N ILE A 24 9.01 11.71 -3.37
CA ILE A 24 9.38 11.52 -4.78
C ILE A 24 8.27 12.06 -5.70
N GLY A 25 7.00 11.81 -5.36
CA GLY A 25 5.86 12.38 -6.09
C GLY A 25 5.87 13.91 -6.11
N ILE A 26 6.11 14.55 -4.96
CA ILE A 26 6.20 16.01 -4.85
C ILE A 26 7.41 16.56 -5.62
N TYR A 27 8.54 15.87 -5.56
CA TYR A 27 9.74 16.26 -6.31
C TYR A 27 9.52 16.22 -7.83
N LEU A 28 8.80 15.21 -8.33
CA LEU A 28 8.42 15.10 -9.74
C LEU A 28 7.47 16.23 -10.15
N ILE A 29 6.45 16.54 -9.34
CA ILE A 29 5.52 17.64 -9.61
C ILE A 29 6.25 18.98 -9.63
N GLY A 30 7.08 19.26 -8.61
CA GLY A 30 7.83 20.51 -8.51
C GLY A 30 8.87 20.69 -9.62
N LYS A 31 9.39 19.59 -10.19
CA LYS A 31 10.28 19.65 -11.36
C LYS A 31 9.54 20.11 -12.62
N GLU A 32 8.27 19.74 -12.79
CA GLU A 32 7.44 20.12 -13.94
C GLU A 32 6.89 21.55 -13.80
N THR A 33 6.49 21.96 -12.58
CA THR A 33 5.90 23.28 -12.33
C THR A 33 6.92 24.37 -12.00
N GLY A 34 8.16 24.02 -11.66
CA GLY A 34 9.20 24.97 -11.25
C GLY A 34 9.04 25.53 -9.83
N GLU A 35 7.96 25.17 -9.14
CA GLU A 35 7.68 25.59 -7.77
C GLU A 35 7.55 24.36 -6.85
N TYR A 36 8.33 24.35 -5.76
CA TYR A 36 8.24 23.33 -4.73
C TYR A 36 7.21 23.75 -3.68
N ASP A 37 5.96 23.32 -3.86
CA ASP A 37 4.91 23.58 -2.89
C ASP A 37 5.10 22.74 -1.61
N TYR A 38 5.66 23.37 -0.58
CA TYR A 38 5.85 22.77 0.74
C TYR A 38 4.54 22.35 1.41
N SER A 39 3.39 22.91 1.01
CA SER A 39 2.06 22.49 1.48
C SER A 39 1.80 21.01 1.22
N LEU A 40 2.21 20.52 0.05
CA LEU A 40 2.10 19.10 -0.30
C LEU A 40 3.03 18.23 0.54
N ALA A 41 4.22 18.72 0.89
CA ALA A 41 5.13 18.00 1.78
C ALA A 41 4.55 17.89 3.20
N TYR A 42 3.96 18.97 3.72
CA TYR A 42 3.27 18.95 5.01
C TYR A 42 2.06 18.01 5.00
N SER A 43 1.32 17.89 3.90
CA SER A 43 0.18 16.98 3.81
C SER A 43 0.61 15.51 3.77
N VAL A 44 1.72 15.16 3.10
CA VAL A 44 2.29 13.81 3.12
C VAL A 44 2.79 13.43 4.52
N VAL A 45 3.55 14.32 5.17
CA VAL A 45 4.07 14.09 6.54
C VAL A 45 2.94 14.06 7.57
N GLY A 46 2.00 15.00 7.48
CA GLY A 46 0.84 15.08 8.36
C GLY A 46 -0.10 13.89 8.17
N GLY A 47 -0.34 13.47 6.94
CA GLY A 47 -1.16 12.31 6.60
C GLY A 47 -0.56 11.00 7.10
N THR A 48 0.75 10.81 6.94
CA THR A 48 1.44 9.62 7.47
C THR A 48 1.44 9.60 9.00
N ALA A 49 1.78 10.70 9.66
CA ALA A 49 1.75 10.80 11.11
C ALA A 49 0.33 10.61 11.68
N GLY A 50 -0.67 11.25 11.05
CA GLY A 50 -2.07 11.14 11.42
C GLY A 50 -2.64 9.73 11.24
N GLY A 51 -2.34 9.09 10.11
CA GLY A 51 -2.72 7.69 9.86
C GLY A 51 -2.12 6.73 10.89
N PHE A 52 -0.86 6.94 11.27
CA PHE A 52 -0.20 6.14 12.30
C PHE A 52 -0.82 6.36 13.69
N LEU A 53 -1.14 7.61 14.05
CA LEU A 53 -1.84 7.94 15.30
C LEU A 53 -3.23 7.29 15.38
N LEU A 54 -4.01 7.37 14.30
CA LEU A 54 -5.33 6.72 14.21
C LEU A 54 -5.21 5.20 14.36
N PHE A 55 -4.22 4.60 13.71
CA PHE A 55 -3.96 3.16 13.86
C PHE A 55 -3.64 2.78 15.31
N LEU A 56 -2.80 3.55 16.01
CA LEU A 56 -2.45 3.30 17.41
C LEU A 56 -3.68 3.40 18.33
N LEU A 57 -4.51 4.42 18.13
CA LEU A 57 -5.77 4.59 18.87
C LEU A 57 -6.72 3.42 18.62
N TYR A 58 -6.92 3.06 17.35
CA TYR A 58 -7.76 1.92 16.97
C TYR A 58 -7.27 0.61 17.58
N SER A 59 -5.96 0.36 17.55
CA SER A 59 -5.33 -0.81 18.15
C SER A 59 -5.57 -0.88 19.66
N LYS A 60 -5.42 0.23 20.38
CA LYS A 60 -5.73 0.30 21.82
C LYS A 60 -7.21 0.02 22.10
N VAL A 61 -8.13 0.58 21.31
CA VAL A 61 -9.58 0.36 21.48
C VAL A 61 -9.96 -1.09 21.21
N MET A 62 -9.42 -1.68 20.13
CA MET A 62 -9.64 -3.09 19.80
C MET A 62 -9.08 -4.04 20.85
N LYS A 63 -7.89 -3.74 21.38
CA LYS A 63 -7.26 -4.53 22.46
C LYS A 63 -8.07 -4.47 23.76
N LYS A 64 -8.76 -3.35 24.02
CA LYS A 64 -9.68 -3.21 25.17
C LYS A 64 -10.98 -4.00 24.98
N ARG A 65 -11.48 -4.15 23.74
CA ARG A 65 -12.72 -4.88 23.43
C ARG A 65 -12.53 -6.40 23.24
N ARG A 66 -11.37 -6.87 22.80
CA ARG A 66 -11.08 -8.30 22.61
C ARG A 66 -10.09 -8.80 23.66
N ARG A 67 -10.59 -9.37 24.76
CA ARG A 67 -9.75 -10.10 25.74
C ARG A 67 -9.23 -11.40 25.10
N ASN A 68 -7.91 -11.53 25.01
CA ASN A 68 -7.16 -12.79 24.82
C ASN A 68 -7.53 -13.73 23.66
N VAL A 69 -8.33 -13.31 22.68
CA VAL A 69 -8.53 -14.10 21.46
C VAL A 69 -7.32 -13.86 20.54
N PRO A 70 -6.59 -14.90 20.09
CA PRO A 70 -5.55 -14.73 19.09
C PRO A 70 -6.15 -14.05 17.86
N SER A 71 -5.46 -13.02 17.34
CA SER A 71 -5.99 -12.19 16.26
C SER A 71 -6.03 -12.89 14.90
N PHE A 72 -5.30 -14.01 14.77
CA PHE A 72 -5.20 -14.81 13.56
C PHE A 72 -5.02 -16.28 13.93
N ASP A 73 -5.83 -17.15 13.34
CA ASP A 73 -5.58 -18.58 13.30
C ASP A 73 -4.56 -18.91 12.20
N GLU A 74 -3.80 -19.99 12.40
CA GLU A 74 -2.80 -20.48 11.44
C GLU A 74 -3.41 -20.70 10.05
N ARG A 75 -4.68 -21.13 9.99
CA ARG A 75 -5.44 -21.32 8.75
C ARG A 75 -5.64 -20.02 7.98
N SER A 76 -5.99 -18.93 8.66
CA SER A 76 -6.18 -17.61 8.04
C SER A 76 -4.86 -17.01 7.54
N LEU A 77 -3.73 -17.33 8.18
CA LEU A 77 -2.40 -16.92 7.71
C LEU A 77 -2.04 -17.61 6.39
N ILE A 78 -2.26 -18.92 6.29
CA ILE A 78 -1.99 -19.68 5.07
C ILE A 78 -2.89 -19.19 3.92
N LEU A 79 -4.16 -18.91 4.20
CA LEU A 79 -5.11 -18.35 3.23
C LEU A 79 -4.66 -16.98 2.72
N MET A 80 -4.26 -16.07 3.61
CA MET A 80 -3.72 -14.76 3.20
C MET A 80 -2.44 -14.89 2.38
N GLN A 81 -1.53 -15.80 2.74
CA GLN A 81 -0.29 -16.01 1.98
C GLN A 81 -0.59 -16.52 0.57
N ARG A 82 -1.50 -17.49 0.43
CA ARG A 82 -1.93 -18.00 -0.89
C ARG A 82 -2.61 -16.91 -1.71
N TYR A 83 -3.51 -16.14 -1.10
CA TYR A 83 -4.16 -15.03 -1.77
C TYR A 83 -3.15 -14.01 -2.31
N LEU A 84 -2.24 -13.53 -1.47
CA LEU A 84 -1.22 -12.55 -1.88
C LEU A 84 -0.29 -13.11 -2.95
N MET A 85 0.05 -14.40 -2.89
CA MET A 85 0.85 -15.05 -3.91
C MET A 85 0.13 -15.09 -5.26
N ILE A 86 -1.15 -15.49 -5.28
CA ILE A 86 -1.98 -15.51 -6.50
C ILE A 86 -2.11 -14.10 -7.08
N VAL A 87 -2.44 -13.12 -6.24
CA VAL A 87 -2.58 -11.72 -6.64
C VAL A 87 -1.26 -11.18 -7.23
N LEU A 88 -0.13 -11.49 -6.61
CA LEU A 88 1.18 -11.07 -7.10
C LEU A 88 1.45 -11.62 -8.50
N TYR A 89 1.25 -12.93 -8.72
CA TYR A 89 1.46 -13.53 -10.04
C TYR A 89 0.46 -13.00 -11.07
N ALA A 90 -0.81 -12.85 -10.70
CA ALA A 90 -1.83 -12.30 -11.58
C ALA A 90 -1.51 -10.86 -12.00
N LEU A 91 -1.03 -10.03 -11.07
CA LEU A 91 -0.62 -8.67 -11.38
C LEU A 91 0.63 -8.62 -12.23
N LEU A 92 1.65 -9.42 -11.91
CA LEU A 92 2.90 -9.43 -12.68
C LEU A 92 2.64 -9.85 -14.13
N ILE A 93 1.92 -10.95 -14.32
CA ILE A 93 1.58 -11.47 -15.65
C ILE A 93 0.62 -10.51 -16.36
N GLY A 94 -0.41 -10.01 -15.68
CA GLY A 94 -1.40 -9.09 -16.23
C GLY A 94 -0.78 -7.76 -16.66
N SER A 95 0.05 -7.14 -15.82
CA SER A 95 0.74 -5.89 -16.15
C SER A 95 1.78 -6.10 -17.24
N GLY A 96 2.51 -7.22 -17.21
CA GLY A 96 3.47 -7.57 -18.26
C GLY A 96 2.79 -7.75 -19.62
N ALA A 97 1.69 -8.52 -19.66
CA ALA A 97 0.90 -8.71 -20.88
C ALA A 97 0.33 -7.38 -21.40
N ALA A 98 -0.25 -6.55 -20.52
CA ALA A 98 -0.78 -5.24 -20.90
C ALA A 98 0.28 -4.33 -21.52
N LEU A 99 1.49 -4.28 -20.94
CA LEU A 99 2.60 -3.49 -21.48
C LEU A 99 3.06 -4.01 -22.84
N ILE A 100 3.16 -5.35 -23.02
CA ILE A 100 3.52 -5.94 -24.31
C ILE A 100 2.47 -5.61 -25.38
N THR A 101 1.18 -5.67 -25.04
CA THR A 101 0.09 -5.30 -25.95
C THR A 101 0.16 -3.82 -26.33
N LEU A 102 0.37 -2.92 -25.36
CA LEU A 102 0.53 -1.49 -25.63
C LEU A 102 1.73 -1.21 -26.55
N TYR A 103 2.85 -1.89 -26.31
CA TYR A 103 4.03 -1.80 -27.16
C TYR A 103 3.73 -2.29 -28.59
N ALA A 104 3.02 -3.42 -28.74
CA ALA A 104 2.63 -3.95 -30.04
C ALA A 104 1.66 -3.03 -30.81
N LEU A 105 0.83 -2.25 -30.09
CA LEU A 105 -0.05 -1.23 -30.67
C LEU A 105 0.68 0.07 -31.05
N GLY A 106 2.00 0.14 -30.84
CA GLY A 106 2.80 1.32 -31.16
C GLY A 106 2.65 2.47 -30.18
N VAL A 107 2.09 2.23 -28.98
CA VAL A 107 1.98 3.25 -27.94
C VAL A 107 3.34 3.46 -27.31
N GLN A 108 3.97 4.59 -27.61
CA GLN A 108 5.32 4.93 -27.10
C GLN A 108 5.29 5.69 -25.77
N MET A 109 4.19 6.37 -25.47
CA MET A 109 4.05 7.22 -24.30
C MET A 109 2.78 6.82 -23.56
N ILE A 110 2.90 6.62 -22.25
CA ILE A 110 1.75 6.39 -21.37
C ILE A 110 1.58 7.60 -20.49
N GLU A 111 0.37 8.15 -20.47
CA GLU A 111 0.03 9.25 -19.57
C GLU A 111 0.13 8.79 -18.12
N THR A 112 0.94 9.49 -17.33
CA THR A 112 1.22 9.15 -15.92
C THR A 112 -0.05 9.22 -15.07
N GLY A 113 -0.96 10.14 -15.36
CA GLY A 113 -2.26 10.25 -14.68
C GLY A 113 -3.10 8.98 -14.80
N MET A 114 -3.21 8.44 -16.02
CA MET A 114 -3.93 7.18 -16.27
C MET A 114 -3.28 5.99 -15.55
N LEU A 115 -1.96 5.97 -15.48
CA LEU A 115 -1.20 4.92 -14.80
C LEU A 115 -1.45 4.94 -13.28
N ILE A 116 -1.52 6.14 -12.67
CA ILE A 116 -1.86 6.32 -11.25
C ILE A 116 -3.28 5.81 -10.96
N VAL A 117 -4.26 6.17 -11.79
CA VAL A 117 -5.66 5.75 -11.61
C VAL A 117 -5.79 4.22 -11.69
N CYS A 118 -5.13 3.59 -12.68
CA CYS A 118 -5.09 2.14 -12.81
C CYS A 118 -4.48 1.46 -11.58
N LEU A 119 -3.33 1.96 -11.10
CA LEU A 119 -2.68 1.41 -9.90
C LEU A 119 -3.53 1.58 -8.64
N MET A 120 -4.21 2.71 -8.50
CA MET A 120 -5.11 2.95 -7.38
C MET A 120 -6.26 1.94 -7.37
N GLY A 121 -6.90 1.69 -8.52
CA GLY A 121 -7.92 0.66 -8.67
C GLY A 121 -7.41 -0.73 -8.30
N VAL A 122 -6.21 -1.08 -8.76
CA VAL A 122 -5.53 -2.33 -8.38
C VAL A 122 -5.37 -2.43 -6.86
N TYR A 123 -4.83 -1.41 -6.20
CA TYR A 123 -4.65 -1.44 -4.74
C TYR A 123 -5.97 -1.59 -3.98
N PHE A 124 -7.04 -0.96 -4.45
CA PHE A 124 -8.37 -1.13 -3.87
C PHE A 124 -8.86 -2.58 -3.97
N VAL A 125 -8.73 -3.20 -5.14
CA VAL A 125 -9.14 -4.60 -5.36
C VAL A 125 -8.34 -5.55 -4.47
N ILE A 126 -7.02 -5.36 -4.37
CA ILE A 126 -6.16 -6.16 -3.49
C ILE A 126 -6.56 -5.97 -2.02
N GLY A 127 -6.78 -4.72 -1.60
CA GLY A 127 -7.16 -4.40 -0.23
C GLY A 127 -8.48 -5.04 0.17
N ILE A 128 -9.49 -4.95 -0.68
CA ILE A 128 -10.81 -5.56 -0.45
C ILE A 128 -10.69 -7.09 -0.41
N GLY A 129 -9.99 -7.70 -1.37
CA GLY A 129 -9.81 -9.15 -1.38
C GLY A 129 -9.05 -9.66 -0.15
N ALA A 130 -8.02 -8.94 0.30
CA ALA A 130 -7.30 -9.27 1.54
C ALA A 130 -8.21 -9.20 2.79
N LEU A 131 -9.10 -8.21 2.86
CA LEU A 131 -10.07 -8.09 3.96
C LEU A 131 -11.10 -9.23 3.95
N ILE A 132 -11.52 -9.68 2.77
CA ILE A 132 -12.41 -10.83 2.60
C ILE A 132 -11.70 -12.10 3.06
N THR A 133 -10.50 -12.38 2.54
CA THR A 133 -9.72 -13.59 2.90
C THR A 133 -9.39 -13.66 4.39
N LYS A 134 -9.18 -12.51 5.05
CA LYS A 134 -8.97 -12.45 6.50
C LYS A 134 -10.19 -12.89 7.33
N ARG A 135 -11.40 -12.80 6.80
CA ARG A 135 -12.65 -13.18 7.50
C ARG A 135 -13.07 -14.64 7.24
N LEU A 136 -12.43 -15.34 6.30
CA LEU A 136 -12.62 -16.76 5.99
C LEU A 136 -11.74 -17.65 6.86
#